data_AF-A0AA95KL77-F1
#
_entry.id   AF-A0AA95KL77-F1
#
_cell.length_a   1.000
_cell.length_b   1.000
_cell.length_c   1.000
_cell.angle_alpha   90.00
_cell.angle_beta   90.00
_cell.angle_gamma   90.00
#
_symmetry.space_group_name_H-M   'P 1'
#
loop_
_entity.id
_entity.type
_entity.pdbx_description
1 polymer ?
#
loop_
_entity_poly.entity_id
_entity_poly.type
_entity_poly.pdbx_seq_one_letter_code
_entity_poly.pdbx_strand_id
1 'polypeptide(L)' 'MKNFVIIGDLWKRVIEFTSEAKADAYMAKNCHTVCCEKCSETEFEARFANVSKRSLEYGLNEYNALRLIILGEDS' A
#
# COMPACT_ATOMS: atom_id res chain seq x y z
N MET A 1 -8.10 11.09 0.05
CA MET A 1 -6.87 11.04 -0.77
C MET A 1 -6.57 9.58 -1.06
N LYS A 2 -6.18 9.20 -2.28
CA LYS A 2 -5.85 7.80 -2.62
C LYS A 2 -4.32 7.61 -2.61
N ASN A 3 -3.75 7.42 -1.43
CA ASN A 3 -2.30 7.30 -1.21
C ASN A 3 -1.86 5.90 -0.76
N PHE A 4 -2.76 4.92 -0.72
CA PHE A 4 -2.44 3.53 -0.43
C PHE A 4 -2.34 2.77 -1.74
N VAL A 5 -1.20 2.13 -2.00
CA VAL A 5 -1.00 1.25 -3.16
C VAL A 5 -0.99 -0.19 -2.68
N ILE A 6 -1.96 -0.95 -3.16
CA ILE A 6 -2.08 -2.39 -3.01
C ILE A 6 -1.29 -3.04 -4.13
N ILE A 7 -0.49 -4.05 -3.81
CA ILE A 7 0.33 -4.76 -4.79
C ILE A 7 -0.05 -6.25 -4.81
N GLY A 8 -0.49 -6.73 -5.98
CA GLY A 8 -0.83 -8.12 -6.29
C GLY A 8 -2.31 -8.50 -6.12
N ASP A 9 -2.79 -9.43 -6.95
CA ASP A 9 -4.21 -9.86 -7.03
C ASP A 9 -4.68 -10.73 -5.85
N LEU A 10 -3.74 -11.39 -5.14
CA LEU A 10 -4.03 -12.31 -4.02
C LEU A 10 -3.44 -11.84 -2.68
N TRP A 11 -2.89 -10.60 -2.66
CA TRP A 11 -2.38 -9.85 -1.50
C TRP A 11 -1.16 -10.43 -0.79
N LYS A 12 -0.15 -9.58 -0.55
CA LYS A 12 0.65 -9.56 0.70
C LYS A 12 1.31 -8.21 1.03
N ARG A 13 1.05 -7.10 0.32
CA ARG A 13 1.70 -5.80 0.61
C ARG A 13 0.83 -4.61 0.21
N VAL A 14 0.74 -3.65 1.11
CA VAL A 14 0.17 -2.33 0.86
C VAL A 14 1.19 -1.28 1.29
N ILE A 15 1.42 -0.27 0.46
CA ILE A 15 2.34 0.82 0.76
C ILE A 15 1.55 2.09 0.92
N GLU A 16 1.74 2.77 2.05
CA GLU A 16 1.20 4.10 2.26
C GLU A 16 2.23 5.16 1.83
N PHE A 17 1.78 6.16 1.06
CA PHE A 17 2.60 7.28 0.59
C PHE A 17 2.16 8.60 1.23
N THR A 18 3.05 9.59 1.25
CA THR A 18 2.73 10.93 1.77
C THR A 18 1.67 11.67 0.95
N SER A 19 1.49 11.31 -0.33
CA SER A 19 0.48 11.91 -1.19
C SER A 19 0.06 11.00 -2.33
N GLU A 20 -1.08 11.31 -2.92
CA GLU A 20 -1.62 10.61 -4.08
C GLU A 20 -0.67 10.65 -5.30
N ALA A 21 -0.03 11.80 -5.55
CA ALA A 21 0.93 11.95 -6.65
C ALA A 21 2.17 11.05 -6.49
N LYS A 22 2.59 10.76 -5.25
CA LYS A 22 3.71 9.85 -4.97
C LYS A 22 3.32 8.40 -5.19
N ALA A 23 2.09 8.03 -4.81
CA ALA A 23 1.53 6.72 -5.15
C ALA A 23 1.44 6.53 -6.68
N ASP A 24 1.01 7.55 -7.43
CA ASP A 24 0.97 7.50 -8.90
C ASP A 24 2.37 7.31 -9.50
N ALA A 25 3.35 8.08 -9.04
CA ALA A 25 4.75 7.94 -9.49
C ALA A 25 5.32 6.55 -9.19
N TYR A 26 4.99 5.98 -8.03
CA TYR A 26 5.40 4.62 -7.68
C TYR A 26 4.76 3.59 -8.61
N MET A 27 3.46 3.67 -8.85
CA MET A 27 2.74 2.75 -9.74
C MET A 27 3.28 2.83 -11.17
N ALA A 28 3.49 4.04 -11.68
CA ALA A 28 4.02 4.27 -13.02
C ALA A 28 5.44 3.73 -13.22
N LYS A 29 6.23 3.53 -12.16
CA LYS A 29 7.59 2.99 -12.22
C LYS A 29 7.65 1.48 -11.96
N ASN A 30 6.82 0.97 -11.05
CA ASN A 30 7.01 -0.36 -10.46
C ASN A 30 5.90 -1.37 -10.80
N CYS A 31 4.74 -0.92 -11.28
CA CYS A 31 3.56 -1.77 -11.48
C CYS A 31 3.33 -2.18 -12.94
N HIS A 32 4.36 -2.12 -13.80
CA HIS A 32 4.24 -2.47 -15.22
C HIS A 32 3.88 -3.94 -15.46
N THR A 33 4.32 -4.83 -14.57
CA THR A 33 4.17 -6.29 -14.70
C THR A 33 3.43 -6.91 -13.52
N VAL A 34 2.92 -6.08 -12.60
CA VAL A 34 2.25 -6.52 -11.37
C VAL A 34 0.97 -5.70 -11.22
N CYS A 35 -0.14 -6.37 -10.94
CA CYS A 35 -1.39 -5.71 -10.65
C CYS A 35 -1.24 -4.82 -9.42
N CYS A 36 -1.55 -3.54 -9.56
CA CYS A 36 -1.55 -2.59 -8.47
C CYS A 36 -2.84 -1.79 -8.49
N GLU A 37 -3.39 -1.54 -7.31
CA GLU A 37 -4.58 -0.72 -7.14
C GLU A 37 -4.30 0.39 -6.13
N LYS A 38 -4.78 1.60 -6.41
CA LYS A 38 -4.70 2.73 -5.49
C LYS A 38 -6.04 2.92 -4.78
N CYS A 39 -6.01 3.06 -3.47
CA CYS A 39 -7.19 3.31 -2.66
C CYS A 39 -6.91 4.37 -1.59
N SER A 40 -7.98 4.88 -1.00
CA SER A 40 -7.95 5.69 0.21
C SER A 40 -7.80 4.82 1.45
N GLU A 41 -7.34 5.42 2.55
CA GLU A 41 -7.29 4.75 3.85
C GLU A 41 -8.65 4.16 4.25
N THR A 42 -9.75 4.90 4.04
CA THR A 42 -11.11 4.42 4.36
C THR A 42 -11.49 3.18 3.53
N GLU A 43 -11.17 3.17 2.23
CA GLU A 43 -11.41 2.00 1.38
C GLU A 43 -10.54 0.81 1.78
N PHE A 44 -9.26 1.05 2.13
CA PHE A 44 -8.35 0.04 2.64
C PHE A 44 -8.88 -0.58 3.93
N GLU A 45 -9.23 0.24 4.93
CA GLU A 45 -9.76 -0.24 6.21
C GLU A 45 -11.07 -1.01 6.04
N ALA A 46 -11.98 -0.55 5.16
CA ALA A 46 -13.22 -1.26 4.87
C ALA A 46 -12.98 -2.64 4.23
N ARG A 47 -12.03 -2.75 3.31
CA ARG A 47 -11.71 -4.02 2.61
C ARG A 47 -10.94 -5.00 3.50
N PHE A 48 -10.07 -4.51 4.38
CA PHE A 48 -9.19 -5.34 5.22
C PHE A 48 -9.52 -5.27 6.71
N ALA A 49 -10.76 -4.90 7.08
CA ALA A 49 -11.17 -4.75 8.48
C ALA A 49 -10.89 -6.00 9.33
N ASN A 50 -11.07 -7.19 8.74
CA ASN A 50 -10.96 -8.48 9.42
C ASN A 50 -9.68 -9.25 9.04
N VAL A 51 -8.69 -8.59 8.45
CA VAL A 51 -7.42 -9.21 8.05
C VAL A 51 -6.32 -8.73 8.98
N SER A 52 -5.49 -9.66 9.46
CA SER A 52 -4.32 -9.31 10.27
C SER A 52 -3.35 -8.44 9.49
N LYS A 53 -2.87 -7.37 10.12
CA LYS A 53 -2.03 -6.33 9.53
C LYS A 53 -0.76 -6.19 10.33
N ARG A 54 0.40 -6.35 9.68
CA ARG A 54 1.69 -6.00 10.25
C ARG A 54 2.25 -4.78 9.54
N SER A 55 2.54 -3.73 10.30
CA SER A 55 3.14 -2.50 9.76
C SER A 55 4.65 -2.47 9.98
N LEU A 56 5.38 -2.07 8.95
CA LEU A 56 6.79 -1.74 8.97
C LEU A 56 6.93 -0.26 8.61
N GLU A 57 7.22 0.57 9.61
CA GLU A 57 7.35 2.02 9.42
C GLU A 57 8.69 2.37 8.76
N TYR A 58 8.62 3.28 7.79
CA TYR A 58 9.79 3.83 7.10
C TYR A 58 10.13 5.26 7.55
N GLY A 59 9.20 5.96 8.20
CA GLY A 59 9.30 7.38 8.51
C GLY A 59 9.14 8.25 7.26
N LEU A 60 10.12 8.20 6.35
CA LEU A 60 10.04 8.73 4.98
C LEU A 60 11.21 8.16 4.17
N ASN A 61 10.94 7.29 3.20
CA ASN A 61 12.01 6.75 2.33
C ASN A 61 12.18 7.55 1.03
N GLU A 62 13.12 7.14 0.17
CA GLU A 62 13.39 7.76 -1.14
C GLU A 62 12.15 7.85 -2.05
N TYR A 63 11.15 6.99 -1.84
CA TYR A 63 9.88 6.97 -2.56
C TYR A 63 8.79 7.83 -1.90
N ASN A 64 9.09 8.51 -0.80
CA ASN A 64 8.10 9.16 0.07
C ASN A 64 7.03 8.17 0.58
N ALA A 65 7.40 6.90 0.76
CA ALA A 65 6.56 5.94 1.45
C ALA A 65 6.71 6.14 2.96
N LEU A 66 5.59 6.05 3.66
CA LEU A 66 5.47 6.20 5.12
C LEU A 66 5.63 4.85 5.82
N ARG A 67 4.96 3.81 5.31
CA ARG A 67 5.01 2.44 5.86
C ARG A 67 4.65 1.41 4.82
N LEU A 68 5.10 0.18 5.06
CA LEU A 68 4.65 -1.03 4.39
C LEU A 68 3.74 -1.81 5.34
N ILE A 69 2.57 -2.20 4.85
CA ILE A 69 1.59 -3.01 5.57
C ILE A 69 1.54 -4.38 4.90
N ILE A 70 1.82 -5.42 5.67
CA ILE A 70 1.73 -6.82 5.25
C ILE A 70 0.40 -7.37 5.76
N LEU A 71 -0.36 -8.02 4.87
CA LEU A 71 -1.67 -8.57 5.17
C LEU A 71 -1.61 -10.09 5.33
N GLY A 72 -2.32 -10.62 6.32
CA GLY A 72 -2.49 -12.06 6.53
C GLY A 72 -1.27 -12.78 7.11
N GLU A 73 -0.40 -12.08 7.84
CA GLU A 73 0.56 -12.72 8.75
C GLU A 73 -0.02 -12.69 10.17
N ASP A 74 -0.87 -13.66 10.49
CA ASP A 74 -0.94 -14.15 11.87
C ASP A 74 0.07 -15.31 11.95
N SER A 75 1.06 -15.16 12.82
CA SER A 75 1.88 -16.31 13.25
C SER A 75 1.04 -17.27 14.07
#